data_AF-A0A1J3H091-F1
#
_entry.id   AF-A0A1J3H091-F1
#
_cell.length_a   1.000
_cell.length_b   1.000
_cell.length_c   1.000
_cell.angle_alpha   90.00
_cell.angle_beta   90.00
_cell.angle_gamma   90.00
#
_symmetry.space_group_name_H-M   'P 1'
#
loop_
_entity.id
_entity.type
_entity.pdbx_description
1 polymer ?
#
loop_
_entity_poly.entity_id
_entity_poly.type
_entity_poly.pdbx_seq_one_letter_code
_entity_poly.pdbx_strand_id
1 'polypeptide(L)'
;RIDDVDWVRHRKILNPAFSIDRIKIMTKVMVDCTLRMLDEWRNEKTEKQVMKKEMKREFHRLTADIIATAAFGSSYAQGIDVFRSQEELMKCCVLSLTSVYIPGIQYLPTP
;
A
#
# COMPACT_ATOMS: atom_id res chain seq x y z
N ARG A 1 -2.32 23.00 -9.82
CA ARG A 1 -2.07 23.54 -8.47
C ARG A 1 -3.37 23.32 -7.71
N ILE A 2 -3.36 22.53 -6.63
CA ILE A 2 -4.57 22.31 -5.81
C ILE A 2 -4.78 23.61 -5.04
N ASP A 3 -5.97 24.20 -5.12
CA ASP A 3 -6.28 25.41 -4.37
C ASP A 3 -6.36 25.10 -2.88
N ASP A 4 -5.74 25.96 -2.06
CA ASP A 4 -5.55 25.73 -0.62
C ASP A 4 -6.90 25.54 0.11
N VAL A 5 -7.93 26.24 -0.37
CA VAL A 5 -9.32 26.14 0.12
C VAL A 5 -9.92 24.76 -0.15
N ASP A 6 -9.69 24.20 -1.33
CA ASP A 6 -10.19 22.88 -1.69
C ASP A 6 -9.51 21.78 -0.87
N TRP A 7 -8.20 21.87 -0.67
CA TRP A 7 -7.48 20.93 0.21
C TRP A 7 -8.02 20.94 1.63
N VAL A 8 -8.18 22.13 2.23
CA VAL A 8 -8.72 22.29 3.59
C VAL A 8 -10.12 21.67 3.70
N ARG A 9 -10.98 21.89 2.70
CA ARG A 9 -12.32 21.30 2.65
C ARG A 9 -12.27 19.77 2.62
N HIS A 10 -11.50 19.18 1.71
CA HIS A 10 -11.40 17.72 1.58
C HIS A 10 -10.82 17.08 2.86
N ARG A 11 -9.77 17.67 3.43
CA ARG A 11 -9.16 17.18 4.68
C ARG A 11 -10.14 17.21 5.84
N LYS A 12 -10.96 18.26 5.96
CA LYS A 12 -11.99 18.35 7.01
C LYS A 12 -13.02 17.23 6.91
N ILE A 13 -13.41 16.83 5.70
CA ILE A 13 -14.37 15.75 5.45
C ILE A 13 -13.75 14.37 5.75
N LEU A 14 -12.48 14.16 5.42
CA LEU A 14 -11.79 12.89 5.60
C LEU A 14 -11.33 12.63 7.04
N ASN A 15 -10.93 13.67 7.78
CA ASN A 15 -10.35 13.54 9.12
C ASN A 15 -11.14 12.62 10.09
N PRO A 16 -12.49 12.64 10.15
CA PRO A 16 -13.25 11.74 11.02
C PRO A 16 -13.00 10.25 10.77
N ALA A 17 -12.75 9.86 9.51
CA ALA A 17 -12.43 8.48 9.14
C ALA A 17 -11.06 8.01 9.67
N PHE A 18 -10.18 8.96 10.01
CA PHE A 18 -8.84 8.72 10.57
C PHE A 18 -8.75 9.11 12.05
N SER A 19 -9.87 9.13 12.77
CA SER A 19 -9.86 9.27 14.23
C SER A 19 -9.22 8.03 14.90
N ILE A 20 -8.68 8.21 16.10
CA ILE A 20 -7.99 7.13 16.85
C ILE A 20 -8.87 5.88 16.99
N ASP A 21 -10.17 6.05 17.25
CA ASP A 21 -11.07 4.91 17.40
C ASP A 21 -11.29 4.16 16.08
N ARG A 22 -11.32 4.88 14.95
CA ARG A 22 -11.37 4.26 13.62
C ARG A 22 -10.06 3.55 13.28
N ILE A 23 -8.92 4.14 13.61
CA ILE A 23 -7.60 3.53 13.41
C ILE A 23 -7.48 2.23 14.23
N LYS A 24 -7.94 2.22 15.49
CA LYS A 24 -7.97 1.00 16.31
C LYS A 24 -8.79 -0.13 15.67
N ILE A 25 -9.90 0.20 15.00
CA ILE A 25 -10.70 -0.78 14.27
C ILE A 25 -9.92 -1.29 13.05
N MET A 26 -9.23 -0.41 12.32
CA MET A 26 -8.37 -0.80 11.20
C MET A 26 -7.23 -1.73 11.62
N THR A 27 -6.73 -1.65 12.85
CA THR A 27 -5.74 -2.61 13.38
C THR A 27 -6.27 -4.05 13.37
N LYS A 28 -7.56 -4.27 13.62
CA LYS A 28 -8.15 -5.61 13.52
C LYS A 28 -8.11 -6.12 12.09
N VAL A 29 -8.43 -5.26 11.12
CA VAL A 29 -8.30 -5.56 9.68
C VAL A 29 -6.86 -5.94 9.33
N MET A 30 -5.87 -5.22 9.86
CA MET A 30 -4.45 -5.55 9.65
C MET A 30 -4.10 -6.96 10.15
N VAL A 31 -4.58 -7.31 11.33
CA VAL A 31 -4.38 -8.65 11.91
C VAL A 31 -5.05 -9.71 11.05
N ASP A 32 -6.30 -9.51 10.67
CA ASP A 32 -7.06 -10.49 9.89
C ASP A 32 -6.45 -10.73 8.50
N CYS A 33 -6.03 -9.67 7.80
CA CYS A 33 -5.29 -9.78 6.53
C CYS A 33 -3.97 -10.55 6.70
N THR A 34 -3.23 -10.28 7.77
CA THR A 34 -1.96 -10.95 8.05
C THR A 34 -2.16 -12.43 8.34
N LEU A 35 -3.17 -12.78 9.16
CA LEU A 35 -3.51 -14.17 9.47
C LEU A 35 -3.89 -14.94 8.21
N ARG A 36 -4.74 -14.35 7.35
CA ARG A 36 -5.13 -14.95 6.06
C ARG A 36 -3.93 -15.21 5.15
N MET A 37 -2.98 -14.29 5.06
CA MET A 37 -1.74 -14.50 4.30
C MET A 37 -0.90 -15.66 4.87
N LEU A 38 -0.79 -15.77 6.21
CA LEU A 38 -0.06 -16.86 6.85
C LEU A 38 -0.75 -18.22 6.66
N ASP A 39 -2.08 -18.25 6.69
CA ASP A 39 -2.86 -19.46 6.39
C ASP A 39 -2.70 -19.88 4.92
N GLU A 40 -2.70 -18.94 3.98
CA GLU A 40 -2.37 -19.21 2.57
C GLU A 40 -0.97 -19.85 2.44
N TRP A 41 0.04 -19.28 3.10
CA TRP A 41 1.39 -19.86 3.10
C TRP A 41 1.45 -21.25 3.73
N ARG A 42 0.63 -21.52 4.74
CA ARG A 42 0.53 -22.84 5.37
C ARG A 42 -0.08 -23.86 4.41
N ASN A 43 -1.13 -23.46 3.68
CA ASN A 43 -1.82 -24.32 2.72
C ASN A 43 -1.00 -24.57 1.44
N GLU A 44 -0.11 -23.65 1.08
CA GLU A 44 0.83 -23.81 -0.04
C GLU A 44 1.97 -24.81 0.26
N LYS A 45 2.20 -25.20 1.52
CA LYS A 45 3.22 -26.19 1.87
C LYS A 45 2.76 -27.61 1.53
N THR A 46 3.21 -28.13 0.40
CA THR A 46 3.27 -29.59 0.19
C THR A 46 4.37 -30.15 1.10
N GLU A 47 4.07 -31.22 1.85
CA GLU A 47 4.73 -31.72 3.08
C GLU A 47 6.28 -31.83 3.13
N LYS A 48 7.03 -31.56 2.06
CA LYS A 48 8.49 -31.72 2.01
C LYS A 48 9.28 -30.58 1.39
N GLN A 49 8.66 -29.47 0.98
CA GLN A 49 9.38 -28.40 0.26
C GLN A 49 9.58 -27.14 1.11
N VAL A 50 10.84 -26.69 1.22
CA VAL A 50 11.17 -25.38 1.78
C VAL A 50 10.70 -24.31 0.80
N MET A 51 9.63 -23.60 1.15
CA MET A 51 9.10 -22.50 0.35
C MET A 51 9.97 -21.25 0.52
N LYS A 52 10.65 -20.83 -0.55
CA LYS A 52 11.30 -19.52 -0.61
C LYS A 52 10.26 -18.48 -1.02
N LYS A 53 9.99 -17.52 -0.15
CA LYS A 53 9.11 -16.37 -0.41
C LYS A 53 9.95 -15.12 -0.64
N GLU A 54 9.63 -14.37 -1.69
CA GLU A 54 10.17 -13.03 -1.89
C GLU A 54 9.44 -12.05 -0.96
N MET A 55 10.04 -11.76 0.20
CA MET A 55 9.38 -10.99 1.26
C MET A 55 8.90 -9.61 0.79
N LYS A 56 9.67 -8.92 -0.08
CA LYS A 56 9.27 -7.61 -0.65
C LYS A 56 7.90 -7.70 -1.33
N ARG A 57 7.70 -8.72 -2.17
CA ARG A 57 6.45 -8.93 -2.91
C ARG A 57 5.31 -9.29 -1.97
N GLU A 58 5.55 -10.16 -0.99
CA GLU A 58 4.50 -10.54 -0.05
C GLU A 58 4.10 -9.38 0.88
N PHE A 59 5.04 -8.57 1.36
CA PHE A 59 4.73 -7.36 2.13
C PHE A 59 3.95 -6.33 1.31
N HIS A 60 4.29 -6.18 0.02
CA HIS A 60 3.54 -5.31 -0.88
C HIS A 60 2.09 -5.81 -1.05
N ARG A 61 1.91 -7.12 -1.28
CA ARG A 61 0.58 -7.75 -1.37
C ARG A 61 -0.22 -7.59 -0.08
N LEU A 62 0.39 -7.82 1.08
CA LEU A 62 -0.25 -7.65 2.38
C LEU A 62 -0.69 -6.20 2.61
N THR A 63 0.18 -5.24 2.31
CA THR A 63 -0.14 -3.81 2.48
C THR A 63 -1.31 -3.41 1.59
N ALA A 64 -1.30 -3.86 0.34
CA ALA A 64 -2.38 -3.59 -0.61
C ALA A 64 -3.70 -4.24 -0.15
N ASP A 65 -3.68 -5.47 0.38
CA ASP A 65 -4.87 -6.14 0.93
C ASP A 65 -5.43 -5.40 2.16
N ILE A 66 -4.55 -4.97 3.08
CA ILE A 66 -4.95 -4.18 4.24
C ILE A 66 -5.63 -2.88 3.81
N ILE A 67 -5.07 -2.15 2.85
CA ILE A 67 -5.64 -0.89 2.36
C ILE A 67 -6.97 -1.17 1.65
N ALA A 68 -7.03 -2.19 0.79
CA ALA A 68 -8.25 -2.58 0.09
C ALA A 68 -9.39 -2.86 1.09
N THR A 69 -9.09 -3.65 2.13
CA THR A 69 -10.10 -4.05 3.11
C THR A 69 -10.46 -2.92 4.04
N ALA A 70 -9.49 -2.13 4.53
CA ALA A 70 -9.74 -1.05 5.47
C ALA A 70 -10.43 0.17 4.85
N ALA A 71 -10.08 0.53 3.61
CA ALA A 71 -10.61 1.72 2.94
C ALA A 71 -11.85 1.43 2.08
N PHE A 72 -11.91 0.25 1.45
CA PHE A 72 -12.95 -0.07 0.47
C PHE A 72 -13.80 -1.30 0.85
N GLY A 73 -13.46 -2.01 1.93
CA GLY A 73 -14.14 -3.24 2.31
C GLY A 73 -13.93 -4.39 1.33
N SER A 74 -12.93 -4.28 0.44
CA SER A 74 -12.62 -5.26 -0.61
C SER A 74 -11.32 -6.01 -0.32
N SER A 75 -11.05 -7.09 -1.04
CA SER A 75 -9.75 -7.79 -0.95
C SER A 75 -8.77 -7.30 -2.02
N TYR A 76 -7.47 -7.51 -1.81
CA TYR A 76 -6.45 -7.26 -2.84
C TYR A 76 -6.79 -7.93 -4.17
N ALA A 77 -7.32 -9.17 -4.12
CA ALA A 77 -7.70 -9.92 -5.30
C ALA A 77 -8.77 -9.20 -6.15
N GLN A 78 -9.64 -8.42 -5.52
CA GLN A 78 -10.68 -7.63 -6.20
C GLN A 78 -10.16 -6.29 -6.74
N GLY A 79 -9.02 -5.79 -6.25
CA GLY A 79 -8.48 -4.46 -6.57
C GLY A 79 -7.11 -4.45 -7.26
N ILE A 80 -6.61 -5.61 -7.68
CA ILE A 80 -5.22 -5.78 -8.13
C ILE A 80 -4.82 -4.85 -9.29
N ASP A 81 -5.75 -4.54 -10.20
CA ASP A 81 -5.49 -3.65 -11.33
C ASP A 81 -5.23 -2.21 -10.89
N VAL A 82 -5.95 -1.73 -9.88
CA VAL A 82 -5.73 -0.38 -9.31
C VAL A 82 -4.35 -0.27 -8.69
N PHE A 83 -3.93 -1.28 -7.93
CA PHE A 83 -2.60 -1.31 -7.32
C PHE A 83 -1.48 -1.43 -8.35
N ARG A 84 -1.69 -2.19 -9.44
CA ARG A 84 -0.75 -2.25 -10.56
C ARG A 84 -0.60 -0.88 -11.22
N SER A 85 -1.70 -0.20 -11.52
CA SER A 85 -1.66 1.17 -12.05
C SER A 85 -0.97 2.15 -11.10
N GLN A 86 -1.17 2.02 -9.77
CA GLN A 86 -0.45 2.82 -8.79
C GLN A 86 1.07 2.56 -8.81
N GLU A 87 1.49 1.31 -8.98
CA GLU A 87 2.91 0.96 -9.09
C GLU A 87 3.56 1.58 -10.34
N GLU A 88 2.87 1.53 -11.47
CA GLU A 88 3.30 2.16 -12.73
C GLU A 88 3.39 3.68 -12.59
N LEU A 89 2.36 4.31 -12.02
CA LEU A 89 2.35 5.74 -11.74
C LEU A 89 3.47 6.14 -10.79
N MET A 90 3.75 5.34 -9.75
CA MET A 90 4.86 5.60 -8.83
C MET A 90 6.21 5.61 -9.56
N LYS A 91 6.44 4.66 -10.47
CA LYS A 91 7.65 4.64 -11.32
C LYS A 91 7.74 5.89 -12.19
N CYS A 92 6.66 6.27 -12.86
CA CYS A 92 6.61 7.50 -13.67
C CYS A 92 6.84 8.77 -12.83
N CYS A 93 6.25 8.85 -11.63
CA CYS A 93 6.43 9.97 -10.70
C CYS A 93 7.89 10.08 -10.26
N VAL A 94 8.53 8.96 -9.87
CA VAL A 94 9.96 8.96 -9.50
C VAL A 94 10.81 9.48 -10.67
N LEU A 95 10.59 8.96 -11.88
CA LEU A 95 11.29 9.42 -13.07
C LEU A 95 11.09 10.93 -13.31
N SER A 96 9.84 11.40 -13.26
CA SER A 96 9.52 12.82 -13.45
C SER A 96 10.11 13.72 -12.35
N LEU A 97 10.24 13.24 -11.11
CA LEU A 97 10.88 13.98 -10.02
C LEU A 97 12.40 14.07 -10.22
N THR A 98 13.00 13.01 -10.75
CA THR A 98 14.44 12.95 -11.04
C THR A 98 14.83 13.57 -12.39
N SER A 99 13.86 13.85 -13.29
CA SER A 99 14.14 14.46 -14.60
C SER A 99 14.44 15.96 -14.53
N VAL A 100 14.13 16.61 -13.40
CA VAL A 100 14.47 18.01 -13.16
C VAL A 100 15.90 18.07 -12.61
N TYR A 101 16.80 18.73 -13.32
CA TYR A 101 18.16 18.94 -12.84
C TYR A 101 18.16 19.90 -11.65
N ILE A 102 18.31 19.34 -10.44
CA ILE A 102 18.52 20.08 -9.20
C ILE A 102 19.98 19.84 -8.78
N PRO A 103 20.82 20.89 -8.72
CA PRO A 103 22.21 20.76 -8.26
C PRO A 103 22.27 20.04 -6.91
N GLY A 104 23.05 18.96 -6.80
CA GLY A 104 23.19 18.16 -5.59
C GLY A 104 22.44 16.82 -5.57
N ILE A 105 21.44 16.61 -6.44
CA ILE A 105 20.70 15.33 -6.52
C ILE A 105 21.60 14.15 -6.90
N GLN A 106 22.68 14.39 -7.64
CA GLN A 106 23.65 13.38 -8.07
C GLN A 106 24.40 12.66 -6.92
N TYR A 107 24.34 13.19 -5.70
CA TYR A 107 24.97 12.59 -4.51
C TYR A 107 23.97 11.81 -3.63
N LEU A 108 22.69 11.86 -3.96
CA LEU A 108 21.68 11.06 -3.28
C LEU A 108 21.72 9.63 -3.82
N PRO A 109 21.52 8.61 -2.96
CA PRO A 109 21.24 7.28 -3.45
C PRO A 109 19.96 7.35 -4.29
N THR A 110 20.08 7.13 -5.59
CA THR A 110 18.93 6.89 -6.46
C THR A 110 18.27 5.58 -6.05
N PRO A 111 16.92 5.51 -6.06
CA PRO A 111 16.20 4.28 -5.74
C PRO A 111 16.47 3.15 -6.74
#